data_AF-A0A534YS96-F1
#
_entry.id   AF-A0A534YS96-F1
#
_cell.length_a   1.000
_cell.length_b   1.000
_cell.length_c   1.000
_cell.angle_alpha   90.00
_cell.angle_beta   90.00
_cell.angle_gamma   90.00
#
_symmetry.space_group_name_H-M   'P 1'
#
loop_
_entity.id
_entity.type
_entity.pdbx_description
1 polymer ?
#
loop_
_entity_poly.entity_id
_entity_poly.type
_entity_poly.pdbx_seq_one_letter_code
_entity_poly.pdbx_strand_id
1 'polypeptide(L)'
;MMNDGNSHAEGPLCTLRELESRHIARALELAGGNQRRAARVLGITRWALARRLRKLGLHSRPVATAPRNDRDNATLVCVPADAESRSAR
;
A
#
# COMPACT_ATOMS: atom_id res chain seq x y z
N MET A 1 34.31 -22.30 10.35
CA MET A 1 33.95 -21.11 11.16
C MET A 1 33.23 -20.15 10.22
N MET A 2 31.91 -20.24 10.10
CA MET A 2 31.10 -19.25 9.40
C MET A 2 29.97 -18.88 10.35
N ASN A 3 30.16 -17.75 11.03
CA ASN A 3 29.17 -17.19 11.92
C ASN A 3 28.28 -16.29 11.06
N ASP A 4 27.23 -16.85 10.49
CA ASP A 4 26.25 -16.09 9.71
C ASP A 4 25.55 -15.11 10.66
N GLY A 5 25.94 -13.85 10.54
CA GLY A 5 25.47 -12.74 11.33
C GLY A 5 23.98 -12.49 11.16
N ASN A 6 23.15 -13.28 11.81
CA ASN A 6 21.76 -12.94 12.07
C ASN A 6 21.70 -11.83 13.14
N SER A 7 22.14 -10.63 12.76
CA SER A 7 22.05 -9.40 13.56
C SER A 7 20.70 -8.70 13.38
N HIS A 8 19.70 -9.39 12.84
CA HIS A 8 18.33 -8.91 12.90
C HIS A 8 17.90 -8.99 14.36
N ALA A 9 17.90 -7.84 15.04
CA ALA A 9 17.44 -7.72 16.40
C ALA A 9 16.08 -8.42 16.52
N GLU A 10 16.08 -9.62 17.11
CA GLU A 10 14.91 -10.43 17.43
C GLU A 10 14.18 -9.72 18.58
N GLY A 11 13.64 -8.54 18.29
CA GLY A 11 12.65 -7.90 19.15
C GLY A 11 11.40 -8.77 19.19
N PRO A 12 10.52 -8.58 20.19
CA PRO A 12 9.27 -9.32 20.28
C PRO A 12 8.54 -9.33 18.94
N LEU A 13 8.08 -10.50 18.50
CA LEU A 13 7.27 -10.63 17.29
C LEU A 13 6.05 -9.73 17.42
N CYS A 14 6.08 -8.60 16.71
CA CYS A 14 4.99 -7.66 16.71
C CYS A 14 3.86 -8.20 15.84
N THR A 15 2.64 -7.73 16.12
CA THR A 15 1.49 -8.16 15.32
C THR A 15 1.69 -7.75 13.86
N LEU A 16 1.10 -8.50 12.92
CA LEU A 16 1.13 -8.14 11.49
C LEU A 16 0.70 -6.68 11.27
N ARG A 17 -0.30 -6.22 12.04
CA ARG A 17 -0.82 -4.87 11.98
C ARG A 17 0.23 -3.81 12.38
N GLU A 18 1.03 -4.07 13.41
CA GLU A 18 2.08 -3.15 13.85
C GLU A 18 3.28 -3.15 12.91
N LEU A 19 3.66 -4.31 12.39
CA LEU A 19 4.72 -4.39 11.39
C LEU A 19 4.31 -3.63 10.12
N GLU A 20 3.08 -3.84 9.67
CA GLU A 20 2.50 -3.14 8.52
C GLU A 20 2.44 -1.63 8.76
N SER A 21 1.98 -1.17 9.93
CA SER A 21 1.89 0.26 10.24
C SER A 21 3.26 0.94 10.25
N ARG A 22 4.27 0.32 10.89
CA ARG A 22 5.66 0.82 10.90
C ARG A 22 6.25 0.86 9.50
N HIS A 23 6.01 -0.19 8.71
CA HIS A 23 6.56 -0.29 7.36
C HIS A 23 5.93 0.75 6.42
N ILE A 24 4.61 0.95 6.49
CA ILE A 24 3.90 1.99 5.74
C ILE A 24 4.37 3.39 6.15
N ALA A 25 4.55 3.65 7.44
CA ALA A 25 5.04 4.94 7.94
C ALA A 25 6.43 5.26 7.36
N ARG A 26 7.38 4.32 7.44
CA ARG A 26 8.71 4.47 6.86
C ARG A 26 8.66 4.70 5.35
N ALA A 27 7.82 3.97 4.62
CA ALA A 27 7.67 4.16 3.18
C ALA A 27 7.12 5.56 2.83
N LEU A 28 6.20 6.09 3.64
CA LEU A 28 5.69 7.45 3.49
C LEU A 28 6.74 8.51 3.79
N GLU A 29 7.55 8.32 4.84
CA GLU A 29 8.68 9.21 5.16
C GLU A 29 9.69 9.26 4.02
N LEU A 30 10.13 8.09 3.51
CA LEU A 30 11.02 7.99 2.35
C LEU A 30 10.43 8.63 1.08
N ALA A 31 9.11 8.62 0.97
CA ALA A 31 8.38 9.23 -0.14
C ALA A 31 8.04 10.71 0.07
N GLY A 32 8.38 11.31 1.20
CA GLY A 32 8.01 12.68 1.56
C GLY A 32 6.49 12.90 1.63
N GLY A 33 5.75 11.89 2.10
CA GLY A 33 4.28 11.90 2.17
C GLY A 33 3.57 11.58 0.85
N ASN A 34 4.30 11.31 -0.24
CA ASN A 34 3.69 10.97 -1.51
C ASN A 34 3.22 9.50 -1.55
N GLN A 35 1.90 9.30 -1.44
CA GLN A 35 1.30 7.95 -1.44
C GLN A 35 1.60 7.14 -2.70
N ARG A 36 1.69 7.76 -3.89
CA ARG A 36 2.02 7.02 -5.14
C ARG A 36 3.45 6.48 -5.09
N ARG A 37 4.39 7.29 -4.59
CA ARG A 37 5.80 6.89 -4.45
C ARG A 37 5.98 5.86 -3.33
N ALA A 38 5.31 6.04 -2.18
CA ALA A 38 5.30 5.05 -1.11
C ALA A 38 4.73 3.70 -1.55
N ALA A 39 3.64 3.70 -2.32
CA ALA A 39 3.05 2.47 -2.87
C ALA A 39 4.01 1.72 -3.79
N ARG A 40 4.79 2.43 -4.62
CA ARG A 40 5.84 1.84 -5.45
C ARG A 40 6.96 1.21 -4.61
N VAL A 41 7.38 1.87 -3.55
CA VAL A 41 8.38 1.33 -2.59
C VAL A 41 7.86 0.06 -1.91
N LEU A 42 6.57 0.03 -1.58
CA LEU A 42 5.90 -1.11 -0.94
C LEU A 42 5.52 -2.23 -1.93
N GLY A 43 5.66 -2.02 -3.24
CA GLY A 43 5.25 -3.00 -4.26
C GLY A 43 3.74 -3.23 -4.34
N ILE A 44 2.91 -2.30 -3.87
CA ILE A 44 1.45 -2.40 -3.89
C ILE A 44 0.82 -1.28 -4.72
N THR A 45 -0.45 -1.43 -5.07
CA THR A 45 -1.18 -0.35 -5.74
C THR A 45 -1.42 0.81 -4.76
N ARG A 46 -1.49 2.04 -5.29
CA ARG A 46 -1.86 3.24 -4.49
C ARG A 46 -3.17 3.04 -3.74
N TRP A 47 -4.14 2.36 -4.35
CA TRP A 47 -5.45 2.12 -3.73
C TRP A 47 -5.38 1.11 -2.59
N ALA A 48 -4.60 0.04 -2.74
CA ALA A 48 -4.36 -0.89 -1.64
C ALA A 48 -3.71 -0.18 -0.45
N LEU A 49 -2.74 0.70 -0.71
CA LEU A 49 -2.14 1.56 0.32
C LEU A 49 -3.17 2.46 0.98
N ALA A 50 -3.99 3.18 0.19
CA ALA A 50 -5.04 4.06 0.71
C ALA A 50 -6.05 3.30 1.59
N ARG A 51 -6.45 2.09 1.21
CA ARG A 51 -7.34 1.24 2.01
C ARG A 51 -6.68 0.81 3.33
N ARG A 52 -5.41 0.42 3.29
CA ARG A 52 -4.63 0.05 4.49
C ARG A 52 -4.50 1.25 5.43
N LEU A 53 -4.20 2.44 4.93
CA LEU A 53 -4.16 3.68 5.71
C LEU A 53 -5.48 3.96 6.42
N ARG A 54 -6.62 3.79 5.73
CA ARG A 54 -7.95 3.93 6.34
C ARG A 54 -8.18 2.92 7.46
N LYS A 55 -7.84 1.64 7.22
CA LYS A 55 -7.99 0.55 8.21
C LYS A 55 -7.09 0.72 9.44
N LEU A 56 -5.91 1.28 9.23
CA LEU A 56 -4.94 1.53 10.30
C LEU A 56 -5.21 2.84 11.06
N GLY A 57 -6.09 3.70 10.56
CA GLY A 57 -6.31 5.03 11.13
C GLY A 57 -5.20 6.03 10.82
N LEU A 58 -4.28 5.71 9.90
CA LEU A 58 -3.13 6.54 9.51
C LEU A 58 -3.49 7.60 8.45
N HIS A 59 -4.75 8.03 8.40
CA HIS A 59 -5.14 9.11 7.51
C HIS A 59 -4.52 10.40 8.06
N SER A 60 -3.44 10.85 7.42
CA SER A 60 -2.90 12.18 7.68
C SER A 60 -4.05 13.16 7.61
N ARG A 61 -4.30 13.89 8.71
CA ARG A 61 -5.06 15.14 8.66
C ARG A 61 -4.49 15.90 7.46
N PRO A 62 -5.32 16.30 6.47
CA PRO A 62 -4.79 16.87 5.25
C PRO A 62 -4.00 18.12 5.61
N VAL A 63 -2.68 18.08 5.41
CA VAL A 63 -1.89 19.30 5.33
C VAL A 63 -2.40 20.02 4.08
N ALA A 64 -2.74 21.30 4.20
CA ALA A 64 -3.51 22.07 3.22
C ALA A 64 -2.72 22.41 1.94
N THR A 65 -2.11 21.41 1.29
CA THR A 65 -1.40 21.56 0.03
C THR A 65 -2.17 20.88 -1.10
N ALA A 66 -3.05 21.66 -1.72
CA ALA A 66 -3.67 21.54 -3.04
C ALA A 66 -4.38 20.21 -3.43
N PRO A 67 -5.53 20.27 -4.13
CA PRO A 67 -6.28 19.09 -4.56
C PRO A 67 -5.55 18.36 -5.70
N ARG A 68 -4.88 17.24 -5.39
CA ARG A 68 -4.32 16.34 -6.41
C ARG A 68 -5.37 15.30 -6.80
N ASN A 69 -6.10 15.65 -7.86
CA ASN A 69 -7.08 14.87 -8.62
C ASN A 69 -7.08 13.35 -8.36
N ASP A 70 -8.15 12.85 -7.75
CA ASP A 70 -8.40 11.43 -7.49
C ASP A 70 -8.90 10.64 -8.72
N ARG A 71 -8.90 11.26 -9.91
CA ARG A 71 -9.45 10.70 -11.15
C ARG A 71 -8.84 9.38 -11.63
N ASP A 72 -7.62 9.03 -11.24
CA ASP A 72 -6.90 7.90 -11.84
C ASP A 72 -7.14 6.52 -11.18
N ASN A 73 -8.22 6.31 -10.42
CA ASN A 73 -8.42 5.06 -9.66
C ASN A 73 -9.69 4.25 -10.04
N ALA A 74 -10.23 4.46 -11.23
CA ALA A 74 -11.40 3.71 -11.70
C ALA A 74 -11.07 2.33 -12.31
N THR A 75 -9.83 1.82 -12.30
CA THR A 75 -9.51 0.58 -13.05
C THR A 75 -8.46 -0.31 -12.38
N LEU A 76 -8.79 -0.88 -11.22
CA LEU A 76 -8.14 -2.12 -10.77
C LEU A 76 -9.08 -2.95 -9.90
N VAL A 77 -10.27 -3.20 -10.45
CA VAL A 77 -11.01 -4.44 -10.21
C VAL A 77 -10.67 -5.36 -11.39
N CYS A 78 -9.93 -6.43 -11.12
CA CYS A 78 -9.89 -7.59 -12.00
C CYS A 78 -10.85 -8.62 -11.37
N VAL A 79 -12.15 -8.51 -11.64
CA VAL A 79 -13.16 -9.59 -11.53
C VAL A 79 -14.40 -9.18 -12.36
N PRO A 80 -15.08 -10.10 -13.06
CA PRO A 80 -14.67 -10.99 -14.13
C PRO A 80 -15.18 -10.47 -15.51
N ALA A 81 -14.58 -10.89 -16.63
CA ALA A 81 -15.15 -10.61 -17.94
C ALA A 81 -16.34 -11.56 -18.18
N ASP A 82 -17.56 -11.03 -18.07
CA ASP A 82 -18.75 -11.66 -18.64
C ASP A 82 -18.50 -11.94 -20.13
N ALA A 83 -18.29 -13.21 -20.47
CA ALA A 83 -18.26 -13.69 -21.84
C ALA A 83 -19.67 -14.07 -22.30
N GLU A 84 -20.62 -13.14 -22.20
CA GLU A 84 -21.85 -13.21 -22.99
C GLU A 84 -21.62 -12.47 -24.32
N SER A 85 -21.48 -13.22 -25.41
CA SER A 85 -22.41 -13.15 -26.56
C SER A 85 -21.75 -13.50 -27.90
N ARG A 86 -22.55 -14.21 -28.73
CA ARG A 86 -22.43 -14.58 -30.16
C ARG A 86 -21.99 -16.04 -30.33
N SER A 87 -22.66 -16.87 -31.12
CA SER A 87 -23.58 -16.62 -32.23
C SER A 87 -24.46 -17.84 -32.49
N ALA A 88 -25.60 -17.57 -33.12
CA ALA A 88 -26.49 -18.53 -33.75
C ALA A 88 -25.77 -19.59 -34.60
N ARG A 89 -26.21 -20.86 -34.46
CA ARG A 89 -26.79 -21.68 -35.53
C ARG A 89 -27.32 -22.99 -34.97
#